data_AF-A0A7W1V8T3-F1
#
_entry.id   AF-A0A7W1V8T3-F1
#
_cell.length_a   1.000
_cell.length_b   1.000
_cell.length_c   1.000
_cell.angle_alpha   90.00
_cell.angle_beta   90.00
_cell.angle_gamma   90.00
#
_symmetry.space_group_name_H-M   'P 1'
#
loop_
_entity.id
_entity.type
_entity.pdbx_description
1 polymer ?
#
loop_
_entity_poly.entity_id
_entity_poly.type
_entity_poly.pdbx_seq_one_letter_code
_entity_poly.pdbx_strand_id
1 'polypeptide(L)'
;MSNTTSEKPRFSELTELGIKFYKEKLKPLLEPDHNGEFVAIEPYSGKYFLDKDSTQVALKALAEMPDKKFYFARIGYEYAHKIGGSWLKKKA
;
A
#
# COMPACT_ATOMS: atom_id res chain seq x y z
N MET A 1 -14.08 -0.50 33.20
CA MET A 1 -13.42 0.78 32.85
C MET A 1 -12.51 0.50 31.67
N SER A 2 -12.88 1.02 30.50
CA SER A 2 -12.22 0.77 29.22
C SER A 2 -10.93 1.58 29.11
N ASN A 3 -9.78 0.90 29.08
CA ASN A 3 -8.52 1.52 28.64
C ASN A 3 -8.54 1.59 27.11
N THR A 4 -9.11 2.65 26.56
CA THR A 4 -9.01 2.97 25.13
C THR A 4 -7.84 3.93 24.95
N THR A 5 -6.61 3.44 25.16
CA THR A 5 -5.42 4.16 24.74
C THR A 5 -5.37 4.05 23.22
N SER A 6 -5.49 5.18 22.53
CA SER A 6 -5.27 5.33 21.09
C SER A 6 -3.81 5.02 20.72
N GLU A 7 -3.42 3.75 20.73
CA GLU A 7 -2.08 3.35 20.31
C GLU A 7 -2.03 3.23 18.79
N LYS A 8 -1.33 4.17 18.15
CA LYS A 8 -1.01 4.11 16.72
C LYS A 8 -0.23 2.82 16.46
N PRO A 9 -0.57 2.05 15.40
CA PRO A 9 0.10 0.78 15.15
C PRO A 9 1.58 1.01 14.88
N ARG A 10 2.40 0.09 15.40
CA ARG A 10 3.82 0.06 15.09
C ARG A 10 3.98 -0.20 13.60
N PHE A 11 5.03 0.38 13.01
CA PHE A 11 5.26 0.30 11.57
C PHE A 11 5.36 -1.16 11.06
N SER A 12 5.95 -2.06 11.87
CA SER A 12 6.04 -3.48 11.56
C SER A 12 4.67 -4.17 11.50
N GLU A 13 3.82 -3.94 12.51
CA GLU A 13 2.49 -4.54 12.59
C GLU A 13 1.58 -4.10 11.43
N LEU A 14 1.56 -2.79 11.12
CA LEU A 14 0.82 -2.26 9.98
C LEU A 14 1.22 -2.93 8.67
N THR A 15 2.54 -3.12 8.48
CA THR A 15 3.10 -3.75 7.28
C THR A 15 2.70 -5.21 7.19
N GLU A 16 2.82 -5.97 8.29
CA GLU A 16 2.43 -7.38 8.35
C GLU A 16 0.93 -7.57 8.05
N LEU A 17 0.07 -6.76 8.68
CA LEU A 17 -1.37 -6.80 8.45
C LEU A 17 -1.73 -6.42 7.01
N GLY A 18 -1.09 -5.38 6.45
CA GLY A 18 -1.29 -4.97 5.07
C GLY A 18 -0.87 -6.03 4.06
N ILE A 19 0.30 -6.65 4.25
CA ILE A 19 0.78 -7.76 3.41
C ILE A 19 -0.19 -8.94 3.47
N LYS A 20 -0.64 -9.32 4.67
CA LYS A 20 -1.58 -10.42 4.86
C LYS A 20 -2.90 -10.12 4.16
N PHE A 21 -3.45 -8.93 4.36
CA PHE A 21 -4.71 -8.52 3.74
C PHE A 21 -4.62 -8.52 2.21
N TYR A 22 -3.53 -7.97 1.66
CA TYR A 22 -3.30 -8.03 0.21
C TYR A 22 -3.27 -9.47 -0.29
N LYS A 23 -2.42 -10.33 0.30
CA LYS A 23 -2.24 -11.71 -0.17
C LYS A 23 -3.51 -12.56 -0.09
N GLU A 24 -4.23 -12.46 1.02
CA GLU A 24 -5.38 -13.32 1.29
C GLU A 24 -6.68 -12.81 0.66
N LYS A 25 -6.84 -11.49 0.50
CA LYS A 25 -8.10 -10.87 0.07
C LYS A 25 -7.99 -10.19 -1.27
N LEU A 26 -7.05 -9.27 -1.44
CA LEU A 26 -7.05 -8.38 -2.60
C LEU A 26 -6.31 -8.96 -3.81
N LYS A 27 -5.27 -9.78 -3.61
CA LYS A 27 -4.50 -10.40 -4.69
C LYS A 27 -5.37 -11.14 -5.70
N PRO A 28 -6.26 -12.08 -5.31
CA PRO A 28 -7.12 -12.76 -6.29
C PRO A 28 -8.16 -11.84 -6.95
N LEU A 29 -8.50 -10.70 -6.32
CA LEU A 29 -9.49 -9.75 -6.84
C LEU A 29 -8.88 -8.71 -7.78
N LEU A 30 -7.66 -8.27 -7.50
CA LEU A 30 -7.06 -7.11 -8.16
C LEU A 30 -6.01 -7.48 -9.20
N GLU A 31 -5.26 -8.56 -9.02
CA GLU A 31 -4.21 -8.92 -9.98
C GLU A 31 -4.70 -9.22 -11.40
N PRO A 32 -5.92 -9.78 -11.64
CA PRO A 32 -6.42 -10.00 -12.99
C PRO A 32 -6.59 -8.71 -13.81
N ASP A 33 -7.10 -7.63 -13.19
CA ASP A 33 -7.56 -6.43 -13.92
C ASP A 33 -6.75 -5.16 -13.60
N HIS A 34 -6.06 -5.11 -12.46
CA HIS A 34 -5.36 -3.92 -11.95
C HIS A 34 -3.85 -4.12 -11.85
N ASN A 35 -3.29 -5.10 -12.57
CA ASN A 35 -1.86 -5.36 -12.55
C ASN A 35 -1.05 -4.09 -12.92
N GLY A 36 -0.06 -3.77 -12.08
CA GLY A 36 0.80 -2.60 -12.26
C GLY A 36 0.25 -1.27 -11.73
N GLU A 37 -1.04 -1.22 -11.34
CA GLU A 37 -1.61 -0.10 -10.58
C GLU A 37 -1.15 -0.15 -9.11
N PHE A 38 -1.45 0.92 -8.37
CA PHE A 38 -1.14 1.04 -6.96
C PHE A 38 -2.38 0.84 -6.10
N VAL A 39 -2.16 0.28 -4.91
CA VAL A 39 -3.18 0.16 -3.88
C VAL A 39 -2.67 0.71 -2.55
N ALA A 40 -3.50 1.50 -1.87
CA ALA A 40 -3.35 1.81 -0.44
C ALA A 40 -4.41 1.04 0.33
N ILE A 41 -3.99 0.29 1.34
CA ILE A 41 -4.85 -0.55 2.17
C ILE A 41 -4.81 -0.03 3.59
N GLU A 42 -5.98 0.27 4.16
CA GLU A 42 -6.14 0.44 5.60
C GLU A 42 -6.43 -0.96 6.18
N PRO A 43 -5.47 -1.58 6.88
CA PRO A 43 -5.51 -3.03 7.09
C PRO A 43 -6.49 -3.48 8.19
N TYR A 44 -7.00 -2.56 9.02
CA TYR A 44 -7.94 -2.88 10.10
C TYR A 44 -9.39 -2.93 9.60
N SER A 45 -9.78 -1.98 8.75
CA SER A 45 -11.11 -1.93 8.12
C SER A 45 -11.18 -2.70 6.81
N GLY A 46 -10.02 -2.92 6.15
CA GLY A 46 -9.95 -3.50 4.82
C GLY A 46 -10.32 -2.52 3.70
N LYS A 47 -10.55 -1.25 4.02
CA LYS A 47 -10.78 -0.21 3.02
C LYS A 47 -9.53 -0.02 2.18
N TYR A 48 -9.70 0.08 0.86
CA TYR A 48 -8.59 0.25 -0.06
C TYR A 48 -8.91 1.26 -1.16
N PHE A 49 -7.85 1.82 -1.73
CA PHE A 49 -7.90 2.85 -2.76
C PHE A 49 -6.99 2.45 -3.92
N LEU A 50 -7.45 2.71 -5.14
CA LEU A 50 -6.73 2.37 -6.37
C LEU A 50 -6.47 3.60 -7.23
N ASP A 51 -5.31 3.59 -7.90
CA ASP A 51 -4.94 4.51 -8.96
C ASP A 51 -3.69 3.98 -9.70
N LYS A 52 -3.49 4.44 -10.91
CA LYS A 52 -2.28 4.18 -11.71
C LYS A 52 -1.09 4.97 -11.19
N ASP A 53 -1.33 6.05 -10.45
CA ASP A 53 -0.31 6.89 -9.84
C ASP A 53 -0.26 6.69 -8.31
N SER A 54 0.92 6.37 -7.79
CA SER A 54 1.10 6.10 -6.36
C SER A 54 0.81 7.31 -5.46
N THR A 55 1.06 8.52 -5.95
CA THR A 55 0.75 9.77 -5.23
C THR A 55 -0.75 10.00 -5.20
N GLN A 56 -1.44 9.76 -6.31
CA GLN A 56 -2.91 9.90 -6.37
C GLN A 56 -3.61 8.91 -5.45
N VAL A 57 -3.13 7.66 -5.37
CA VAL A 57 -3.62 6.69 -4.37
C VAL A 57 -3.50 7.26 -2.95
N ALA A 58 -2.34 7.82 -2.61
CA ALA A 58 -2.10 8.35 -1.27
C ALA A 58 -2.99 9.55 -0.96
N LEU A 59 -3.17 10.46 -1.93
CA LEU A 59 -4.04 11.61 -1.78
C LEU A 59 -5.51 11.19 -1.58
N LYS A 60 -6.00 10.21 -2.35
CA LYS A 60 -7.37 9.66 -2.16
C LYS A 60 -7.55 9.06 -0.77
N ALA A 61 -6.58 8.26 -0.32
CA ALA A 61 -6.63 7.62 0.99
C ALA A 61 -6.63 8.65 2.14
N LEU A 62 -5.75 9.66 2.08
CA LEU A 62 -5.67 10.70 3.10
C LEU A 62 -6.86 11.67 3.08
N ALA A 63 -7.44 11.94 1.91
CA ALA A 63 -8.63 12.78 1.80
C ALA A 63 -9.84 12.17 2.52
N GLU A 64 -9.98 10.84 2.45
CA GLU A 64 -11.10 10.15 3.08
C GLU A 64 -10.82 9.69 4.52
N MET A 65 -9.56 9.39 4.84
CA MET A 65 -9.15 8.83 6.13
C MET A 65 -7.87 9.51 6.66
N PRO A 66 -7.94 10.79 7.04
CA PRO A 66 -6.76 11.64 7.31
C PRO A 66 -5.90 11.15 8.49
N ASP A 67 -6.49 10.50 9.48
CA ASP A 67 -5.79 10.03 10.70
C ASP A 67 -5.34 8.56 10.64
N LYS A 68 -5.45 7.92 9.47
CA LYS A 68 -5.14 6.50 9.30
C LYS A 68 -3.79 6.30 8.62
N LYS A 69 -3.23 5.11 8.85
CA LYS A 69 -2.02 4.66 8.18
C LYS A 69 -2.38 3.56 7.20
N PHE A 70 -1.64 3.50 6.10
CA PHE A 70 -1.91 2.58 5.00
C PHE A 70 -0.67 1.78 4.67
N TYR A 71 -0.91 0.54 4.26
CA TYR A 71 0.08 -0.25 3.53
C TYR A 71 -0.05 0.02 2.04
N PHE A 72 1.06 0.33 1.37
CA PHE A 72 1.11 0.58 -0.06
C PHE A 72 1.75 -0.57 -0.80
N ALA A 73 1.14 -0.98 -1.91
CA ALA A 73 1.71 -1.97 -2.81
C ALA A 73 1.45 -1.59 -4.27
N ARG A 74 2.30 -2.12 -5.16
CA ARG A 74 2.02 -2.16 -6.58
C ARG A 74 1.45 -3.54 -6.92
N ILE A 75 0.27 -3.57 -7.49
CA ILE A 75 -0.51 -4.80 -7.69
C ILE A 75 0.23 -5.71 -8.67
N GLY A 76 0.45 -6.96 -8.27
CA GLY A 76 1.19 -7.95 -9.06
C GLY A 76 2.73 -7.87 -8.95
N TYR A 77 3.27 -6.98 -8.10
CA TYR A 77 4.72 -6.82 -7.92
C TYR A 77 5.13 -7.07 -6.46
N GLU A 78 6.36 -7.54 -6.27
CA GLU A 78 6.94 -7.77 -4.93
C GLU A 78 7.25 -6.45 -4.19
N TYR A 79 7.60 -5.40 -4.95
CA TYR A 79 7.97 -4.09 -4.43
C TYR A 79 7.16 -2.99 -5.11
N ALA A 80 6.76 -1.97 -4.36
CA ALA A 80 6.00 -0.83 -4.91
C ALA A 80 6.83 -0.01 -5.91
N HIS A 81 8.12 0.19 -5.61
CA HIS A 81 9.06 0.89 -6.47
C HIS A 81 10.39 0.14 -6.53
N LYS A 82 11.06 0.22 -7.69
CA LYS A 82 12.44 -0.21 -7.83
C LYS A 82 13.35 0.96 -7.49
N ILE A 83 14.29 0.77 -6.58
CA ILE A 83 15.32 1.77 -6.26
C ILE A 83 16.57 1.44 -7.06
N GLY A 84 16.98 2.37 -7.93
CA GLY A 84 18.18 2.25 -8.77
C GLY A 84 18.02 2.96 -10.12
N GLY A 85 19.08 3.62 -10.58
CA GLY A 85 19.15 4.25 -11.90
C GLY A 85 20.32 3.68 -12.69
N SER A 86 20.11 3.37 -13.98
CA SER A 86 21.23 3.09 -14.89
C SER A 86 21.96 4.41 -15.17
N TRP A 87 22.91 4.79 -14.33
CA TRP A 87 23.85 5.88 -14.58
C TRP A 87 25.22 5.34 -15.05
N LEU A 88 25.21 4.34 -15.93
CA LEU A 88 26.42 3.90 -16.62
C LEU A 88 26.07 3.57 -18.07
N LYS A 89 25.82 4.61 -18.87
CA LYS A 89 26.21 4.58 -20.28
C LYS A 89 27.40 5.53 -20.44
N LYS A 90 28.59 5.06 -20.06
CA LYS A 90 29.83 5.67 -20.56
C LYS A 90 30.07 5.05 -21.93
N LYS A 91 29.90 5.84 -22.99
CA LYS A 91 30.43 5.49 -24.31
C LYS A 91 31.95 5.34 -24.16
N ALA A 92 32.47 4.17 -24.52
CA ALA A 92 33.82 3.96 -25.03
C ALA A 92 33.69 2.95 -26.16
#